data_AF-A0A2T4DEN5-F1
#
_entry.id   AF-A0A2T4DEN5-F1
#
_cell.length_a   1.000
_cell.length_b   1.000
_cell.length_c   1.000
_cell.angle_alpha   90.00
_cell.angle_beta   90.00
_cell.angle_gamma   90.00
#
_symmetry.space_group_name_H-M   'P 1'
#
loop_
_entity.id
_entity.type
_entity.pdbx_description
1 polymer ?
#
loop_
_entity_poly.entity_id
_entity_poly.type
_entity_poly.pdbx_seq_one_letter_code
_entity_poly.pdbx_strand_id
1 'polypeptide(L)' 'MSKKYRSAVTGRYVTETFAKKHPRETVGEKSKSPRKKK' A
#
# COMPACT_ATOMS: atom_id res chain seq x y z
N MET A 1 6.47 4.47 -10.21
CA MET A 1 6.14 3.57 -9.07
C MET A 1 4.71 3.88 -8.63
N SER A 2 3.73 3.06 -8.99
CA SER A 2 2.38 3.21 -8.43
C SER A 2 2.44 2.74 -6.97
N LYS A 3 2.17 3.66 -6.04
CA LYS A 3 2.14 3.37 -4.61
C LYS A 3 0.70 3.00 -4.25
N LYS A 4 0.49 1.76 -3.85
CA LYS A 4 -0.82 1.26 -3.43
C LYS A 4 -0.90 1.32 -1.91
N TYR A 5 -2.03 1.78 -1.40
CA TYR A 5 -2.29 1.82 0.02
C TYR A 5 -3.30 0.73 0.36
N ARG A 6 -3.00 -0.07 1.37
CA ARG A 6 -3.83 -1.18 1.81
C ARG A 6 -4.09 -1.06 3.31
N SER A 7 -5.34 -1.14 3.73
CA SER A 7 -5.68 -1.21 5.15
C SER A 7 -5.08 -2.49 5.74
N ALA A 8 -4.26 -2.37 6.78
CA ALA A 8 -3.70 -3.49 7.52
C ALA A 8 -4.79 -4.26 8.28
N VAL A 9 -5.87 -3.57 8.67
CA VAL A 9 -6.96 -4.10 9.48
C VAL A 9 -7.92 -4.94 8.64
N THR A 10 -8.33 -4.42 7.48
CA THR A 10 -9.36 -5.08 6.63
C THR A 10 -8.80 -5.70 5.36
N GLY A 11 -7.55 -5.38 5.00
CA GLY A 11 -6.92 -5.85 3.77
C GLY A 11 -7.41 -5.15 2.49
N ARG A 12 -8.36 -4.20 2.57
CA ARG A 12 -8.87 -3.46 1.41
C ARG A 12 -7.89 -2.39 0.92
N TYR A 13 -7.87 -2.15 -0.38
CA TYR A 13 -7.13 -1.02 -0.94
C TYR A 13 -7.88 0.29 -0.66
N VAL A 14 -7.12 1.29 -0.23
CA VAL A 14 -7.61 2.60 0.19
C VAL A 14 -6.91 3.69 -0.59
N THR A 15 -7.46 4.89 -0.53
CA THR A 15 -6.87 6.07 -1.17
C THR A 15 -5.69 6.60 -0.37
N GLU A 16 -4.84 7.41 -1.01
CA GLU A 16 -3.71 8.06 -0.34
C GLU A 16 -4.17 9.00 0.78
N THR A 17 -5.28 9.70 0.59
CA THR A 17 -5.83 10.60 1.62
C THR A 17 -6.25 9.84 2.87
N PHE A 18 -6.83 8.65 2.70
CA PHE A 18 -7.15 7.76 3.82
C PHE A 18 -5.88 7.27 4.50
N ALA A 19 -4.87 6.86 3.73
CA ALA A 19 -3.59 6.42 4.27
C ALA A 19 -2.87 7.50 5.10
N LYS A 20 -2.97 8.77 4.68
CA LYS A 20 -2.41 9.91 5.43
C LYS A 20 -3.17 10.19 6.73
N LYS A 21 -4.49 9.99 6.75
CA LYS A 21 -5.33 10.13 7.96
C LYS A 21 -5.14 8.96 8.93
N HIS A 22 -4.92 7.74 8.42
CA HIS A 22 -4.77 6.51 9.19
C HIS A 22 -3.41 5.83 8.94
N PRO A 23 -2.28 6.48 9.25
CA PRO A 23 -0.95 5.94 8.94
C PRO A 23 -0.62 4.68 9.75
N ARG A 24 -1.26 4.49 10.92
CA ARG A 24 -1.05 3.33 11.79
C ARG A 24 -1.76 2.07 11.30
N GLU A 25 -2.83 2.24 10.54
CA GLU A 25 -3.72 1.16 10.09
C GLU A 25 -3.60 0.92 8.58
N THR A 26 -2.69 1.63 7.90
CA THR A 26 -2.54 1.57 6.44
C THR A 26 -1.09 1.26 6.06
N VAL A 27 -0.92 0.27 5.20
CA VAL A 27 0.36 -0.14 4.62
C VAL A 27 0.52 0.51 3.24
N GLY A 28 1.65 1.18 3.02
CA GLY A 28 2.04 1.71 1.72
C GLY A 28 2.91 0.73 0.96
N GLU A 29 2.33 -0.03 0.04
CA GLU A 29 3.04 -0.96 -0.81
C GLU A 29 3.60 -0.23 -2.04
N LYS A 30 4.93 -0.20 -2.15
CA LYS A 30 5.55 0.01 -3.45
C LYS A 30 5.47 -1.31 -4.18
N SER A 31 4.78 -1.36 -5.32
CA SER A 31 4.93 -2.46 -6.27
C SER A 31 6.40 -2.54 -6.66
N LYS A 32 7.15 -3.37 -5.93
CA LYS A 32 8.47 -3.79 -6.36
C LYS A 32 8.17 -4.70 -7.54
N SER A 33 8.41 -4.19 -8.73
CA SER A 33 8.43 -4.97 -9.97
C SER A 33 9.06 -6.32 -9.66
N PRO A 34 8.46 -7.45 -10.08
CA PRO A 34 9.01 -8.75 -9.76
C PRO A 34 10.47 -8.69 -10.19
N ARG A 35 11.39 -8.79 -9.22
CA ARG A 35 12.81 -8.97 -9.53
C ARG A 35 12.82 -10.22 -10.39
N LYS A 36 12.98 -10.02 -11.70
CA LYS A 36 13.10 -11.07 -12.70
C LYS A 36 14.31 -11.88 -12.22
N LYS A 37 14.05 -12.98 -11.50
CA LYS A 37 15.10 -13.92 -11.12
C LYS A 37 15.61 -14.47 -12.45
N LYS A 38 16.84 -14.10 -12.78
CA LYS A 38 17.59 -14.62 -13.91
C LYS A 38 18.03 -16.04 -13.59
#